data_AF-A0A8T5TFT6-F1
#
_entry.id   AF-A0A8T5TFT6-F1
#
_cell.length_a   1.000
_cell.length_b   1.000
_cell.length_c   1.000
_cell.angle_alpha   90.00
_cell.angle_beta   90.00
_cell.angle_gamma   90.00
#
_symmetry.space_group_name_H-M   'P 1'
#
loop_
_entity.id
_entity.type
_entity.pdbx_description
1 polymer ?
#
loop_
_entity_poly.entity_id
_entity_poly.type
_entity_poly.pdbx_seq_one_letter_code
_entity_poly.pdbx_strand_id
1 'polypeptide(L)' 'KYQKGDTIKFIKSKGPVGAKVIEMAKLQDIDSQKYRELLKSALEQVLDALDISFEEIKGIKKMDAFF' A
#
# COMPACT_ATOMS: atom_id res chain seq x y z
N LYS A 1 -2.90 -2.45 -28.28
CA LYS A 1 -4.30 -2.02 -28.03
C LYS A 1 -4.89 -3.05 -27.08
N TYR A 2 -5.35 -2.66 -25.89
CA TYR A 2 -5.88 -3.61 -24.91
C TYR A 2 -7.22 -4.18 -25.37
N GLN A 3 -7.45 -5.46 -25.10
CA GLN A 3 -8.64 -6.22 -25.46
C GLN A 3 -9.27 -6.83 -24.20
N LYS A 4 -10.54 -7.23 -24.31
CA LYS A 4 -11.22 -7.92 -23.21
C LYS A 4 -10.54 -9.27 -22.96
N GLY A 5 -10.15 -9.52 -21.72
CA GLY A 5 -9.38 -10.71 -21.33
C GLY A 5 -7.90 -10.44 -21.14
N ASP A 6 -7.39 -9.29 -21.56
CA ASP A 6 -6.00 -8.91 -21.30
C ASP A 6 -5.77 -8.60 -19.83
N THR A 7 -4.65 -9.05 -19.29
CA THR A 7 -4.19 -8.68 -17.95
C THR A 7 -3.42 -7.37 -18.04
N ILE A 8 -3.87 -6.35 -17.31
CA ILE A 8 -3.24 -5.03 -17.28
C ILE A 8 -2.49 -4.87 -15.95
N LYS A 9 -1.19 -4.54 -16.03
CA LYS A 9 -0.36 -4.22 -14.87
C LYS A 9 -0.33 -2.70 -14.70
N PHE A 10 -0.67 -2.23 -13.51
CA PHE A 10 -0.70 -0.80 -13.21
C PHE A 10 -0.21 -0.53 -11.79
N ILE A 11 0.16 0.72 -11.54
CA ILE A 11 0.51 1.25 -10.22
C ILE A 11 -0.57 2.17 -9.69
N LYS A 12 -0.67 2.32 -8.36
CA LYS A 12 -1.33 3.50 -7.76
C LYS A 12 -0.43 4.70 -8.00
N SER A 13 -0.97 5.71 -8.67
CA SER A 13 -0.22 6.88 -9.08
C SER A 13 -0.70 8.14 -8.35
N LYS A 14 0.19 9.12 -8.23
CA LYS A 14 -0.11 10.45 -7.66
C LYS A 14 -0.94 11.34 -8.59
N GLY A 15 -1.20 10.90 -9.82
CA GLY A 15 -1.96 11.68 -10.81
C GLY A 15 -3.46 11.70 -10.51
N PRO A 16 -4.24 12.54 -11.21
CA PRO A 16 -5.68 12.72 -10.98
C PRO A 16 -6.50 11.43 -11.17
N VAL A 17 -6.04 10.53 -12.05
CA VAL A 17 -6.67 9.21 -12.27
C VAL A 17 -6.37 8.23 -11.12
N GLY A 18 -5.32 8.47 -10.33
CA GLY A 18 -4.93 7.61 -9.22
C GLY A 18 -4.35 6.24 -9.61
N ALA A 19 -4.27 5.94 -10.91
CA ALA A 19 -3.69 4.73 -11.47
C ALA A 19 -2.91 5.05 -12.76
N LYS A 20 -1.89 4.26 -13.05
CA LYS A 20 -1.10 4.38 -14.29
C LYS A 20 -0.57 3.02 -14.71
N VAL A 21 -0.72 2.66 -15.99
CA VAL A 21 -0.18 1.41 -16.52
C VAL A 21 1.34 1.39 -16.40
N ILE A 22 1.91 0.22 -16.13
CA ILE A 22 3.33 0.09 -15.82
C ILE A 22 4.21 0.53 -17.00
N GLU A 23 3.74 0.34 -18.23
CA GLU A 23 4.44 0.73 -19.45
C GLU A 23 4.60 2.26 -19.59
N MET A 24 3.75 3.04 -18.91
CA MET A 24 3.76 4.52 -18.95
C MET A 24 4.15 5.15 -17.61
N ALA A 25 4.46 4.33 -16.61
CA ALA A 25 4.76 4.78 -15.26
C ALA A 25 6.25 5.04 -15.07
N LYS A 26 6.55 6.10 -14.30
CA LYS A 26 7.90 6.37 -13.76
C LYS A 26 7.88 6.16 -12.25
N LEU A 27 9.06 5.95 -11.66
CA LEU A 27 9.19 5.76 -10.21
C LEU A 27 8.57 6.92 -9.41
N GLN A 28 8.74 8.16 -9.89
CA GLN A 28 8.17 9.36 -9.28
C GLN A 28 6.62 9.38 -9.26
N ASP A 29 5.99 8.65 -10.18
CA ASP A 29 4.53 8.59 -10.28
C ASP A 29 3.92 7.75 -9.16
N ILE A 30 4.70 6.87 -8.51
CA ILE A 30 4.21 5.94 -7.48
C ILE A 30 3.70 6.71 -6.27
N ASP A 31 2.45 6.44 -5.91
CA ASP A 31 1.84 6.91 -4.67
C ASP A 31 2.05 5.90 -3.55
N SER A 32 3.22 6.00 -2.90
CA SER A 32 3.59 5.10 -1.79
C SER A 32 2.66 5.23 -0.59
N GLN A 33 1.97 6.36 -0.42
CA GLN A 33 1.02 6.54 0.69
C GLN A 33 -0.21 5.64 0.49
N LYS A 34 -0.77 5.62 -0.72
CA LYS A 34 -1.89 4.70 -1.04
C LYS A 34 -1.55 3.24 -0.83
N TYR A 35 -0.31 2.83 -1.13
CA TYR A 35 0.10 1.45 -0.85
C TYR A 35 0.18 1.16 0.65
N ARG A 36 0.60 2.12 1.48
CA ARG A 36 0.58 1.96 2.95
C ARG A 36 -0.83 1.88 3.51
N GLU A 37 -1.74 2.72 3.03
CA GLU A 37 -3.16 2.69 3.39
C GLU A 37 -3.82 1.37 2.99
N LEU A 38 -3.48 0.85 1.79
CA LEU A 38 -3.94 -0.45 1.33
C LEU A 38 -3.42 -1.58 2.21
N LEU A 39 -2.13 -1.55 2.59
CA LEU A 39 -1.56 -2.52 3.52
C LEU A 39 -2.23 -2.47 4.89
N LYS A 40 -2.49 -1.27 5.43
CA LYS A 40 -3.21 -1.09 6.70
C LYS A 40 -4.59 -1.70 6.62
N SER A 41 -5.41 -1.28 5.66
CA SER A 41 -6.79 -1.75 5.51
C SER A 41 -6.90 -3.25 5.23
N ALA A 42 -5.95 -3.84 4.50
CA ALA A 42 -5.94 -5.27 4.23
C ALA A 42 -5.63 -6.11 5.49
N LEU A 43 -4.90 -5.55 6.45
CA LEU A 43 -4.45 -6.27 7.64
C LEU A 43 -5.23 -5.90 8.90
N GLU A 44 -5.88 -4.74 8.95
CA GLU A 44 -6.55 -4.19 10.15
C GLU A 44 -7.35 -5.23 10.93
N GLN A 45 -8.27 -5.95 10.27
CA GLN A 45 -9.08 -6.98 10.93
C GLN A 45 -8.27 -8.14 11.50
N VAL A 46 -7.20 -8.56 10.82
CA VAL A 46 -6.32 -9.63 11.29
C VAL A 46 -5.50 -9.15 12.49
N LEU A 47 -5.04 -7.90 12.46
CA LEU A 47 -4.23 -7.31 13.52
C LEU A 47 -5.07 -7.04 14.77
N ASP A 48 -6.27 -6.51 14.59
CA ASP A 48 -7.24 -6.27 15.67
C ASP A 48 -7.61 -7.58 16.37
N ALA A 49 -7.79 -8.68 15.61
CA ALA A 49 -8.05 -10.01 16.19
C ALA A 49 -6.88 -10.55 17.03
N LEU A 50 -5.67 -10.05 16.79
CA LEU A 50 -4.45 -10.40 17.52
C LEU A 50 -4.12 -9.39 18.63
N ASP A 51 -4.97 -8.38 18.85
CA ASP A 51 -4.71 -7.24 19.76
C ASP A 51 -3.39 -6.51 19.43
N ILE A 52 -3.06 -6.42 18.14
CA ILE A 52 -1.87 -5.74 17.62
C ILE A 52 -2.31 -4.51 16.85
N SER A 53 -1.79 -3.33 17.19
CA SER A 53 -2.01 -2.13 16.39
C SER A 53 -1.10 -2.08 15.16
N PHE A 54 -1.56 -1.40 14.11
CA PHE A 54 -0.74 -1.20 12.90
C PHE A 54 0.56 -0.42 13.20
N GLU A 55 0.53 0.49 14.18
CA GLU A 55 1.68 1.24 14.66
C GLU A 55 2.78 0.35 15.24
N GLU A 56 2.42 -0.71 15.96
CA GLU A 56 3.36 -1.69 16.53
C GLU A 56 4.10 -2.46 15.44
N ILE A 57 3.41 -2.81 14.35
CA ILE A 57 4.01 -3.54 13.21
C ILE A 57 4.90 -2.66 12.36
N LYS A 58 4.58 -1.35 12.28
CA LYS A 58 5.42 -0.37 11.60
C LYS A 58 6.80 -0.20 12.27
N GLY A 59 7.05 -0.85 13.41
CA GLY A 59 8.33 -0.84 14.11
C GLY A 59 8.40 0.20 15.22
N ILE A 60 7.28 0.84 15.58
CA ILE A 60 7.17 1.55 16.86
C ILE A 60 6.89 0.50 17.92
N LYS A 61 7.83 -0.44 18.14
CA LYS A 61 7.87 -1.11 19.44
C LYS A 61 8.24 -0.02 20.43
N LYS A 62 7.31 0.25 21.35
CA LYS A 62 7.45 1.21 22.46
C LYS A 62 8.90 1.25 22.95
N MET A 63 9.40 2.46 23.20
CA MET A 63 10.69 2.72 23.84
C MET A 63 10.91 1.92 25.15
N ASP A 64 9.86 1.29 25.68
CA ASP A 64 9.90 0.31 26.78
C ASP A 64 10.66 -0.99 26.47
N ALA A 65 11.06 -1.24 25.22
CA ALA A 65 11.94 -2.37 24.88
C ALA A 65 13.45 -2.03 24.97
N PHE A 66 13.79 -0.76 25.26
CA PHE A 66 15.15 -0.26 25.30
C PHE A 66 15.60 0.26 26.69
N PHE A 67 14.75 0.13 27.72
CA PHE A 67 15.08 0.39 29.12
C PHE A 67 14.79 -0.82 30.01
#